data_AF-A0A6B1G555-F1
#
_entry.id   AF-A0A6B1G555-F1
#
_cell.length_a   1.000
_cell.length_b   1.000
_cell.length_c   1.000
_cell.angle_alpha   90.00
_cell.angle_beta   90.00
_cell.angle_gamma   90.00
#
_symmetry.space_group_name_H-M   'P 1'
#
loop_
_entity.id
_entity.type
_entity.pdbx_description
1 polymer ?
#
loop_
_entity_poly.entity_id
_entity_poly.type
_entity_poly.pdbx_seq_one_letter_code
_entity_poly.pdbx_strand_id
1 'polypeptide(L)' 'MSGTTTIRLSDEDRRRLELLVPEYGDQSSVIRHGIRRLAEEQRQRQELRSLLRDWEAESGPVDEDAVAEMQRRYFNR' A
#
# COMPACT_ATOMS: atom_id res chain seq x y z
N MET A 1 1.60 7.76 -23.44
CA MET A 1 1.54 9.23 -23.63
C MET A 1 2.23 9.88 -22.44
N SER A 2 3.19 10.78 -22.66
CA SER A 2 3.80 11.55 -21.57
C SER A 2 3.05 12.87 -21.44
N GLY A 3 2.65 13.24 -20.22
CA GLY A 3 1.99 14.50 -19.90
C GLY A 3 2.73 15.20 -18.77
N THR A 4 2.77 16.53 -18.81
CA THR A 4 3.39 17.34 -17.75
C THR A 4 2.30 17.82 -16.80
N THR A 5 2.47 17.55 -15.51
CA THR A 5 1.59 18.05 -14.44
C THR A 5 2.39 18.96 -13.51
N THR A 6 1.92 20.19 -13.33
CA THR A 6 2.54 21.14 -12.39
C THR A 6 1.96 20.95 -10.99
N ILE A 7 2.82 20.67 -10.01
CA ILE A 7 2.43 20.44 -8.61
C ILE A 7 3.03 21.53 -7.73
N ARG A 8 2.23 22.08 -6.82
CA ARG A 8 2.72 22.99 -5.77
C ARG A 8 3.18 22.15 -4.59
N LEU A 9 4.43 22.35 -4.17
CA LEU A 9 5.02 21.68 -3.02
C LEU A 9 5.18 22.66 -1.87
N SER A 10 4.97 22.16 -0.66
CA SER A 10 5.41 22.86 0.54
C SER A 10 6.95 22.87 0.60
N ASP A 11 7.53 23.77 1.39
CA ASP A 11 8.99 23.79 1.57
C ASP A 11 9.49 22.51 2.25
N GLU A 12 8.65 21.88 3.08
CA GLU A 12 8.97 20.60 3.71
C GLU A 12 9.03 19.47 2.69
N ASP A 13 8.06 19.39 1.77
CA ASP A 13 8.05 18.36 0.72
C ASP A 13 9.18 18.58 -0.27
N ARG A 14 9.54 19.84 -0.56
CA ARG A 14 10.73 20.15 -1.37
C ARG A 14 12.00 19.60 -0.71
N ARG A 15 12.18 19.84 0.60
CA ARG A 15 13.33 19.30 1.36
C ARG A 15 13.35 17.77 1.34
N ARG A 16 12.19 17.12 1.48
CA ARG A 16 12.08 15.65 1.38
C ARG A 16 12.51 15.15 0.01
N LEU A 17 12.08 15.80 -1.08
CA LEU A 17 12.51 15.43 -2.42
C LEU A 17 14.03 15.60 -2.59
N GLU A 18 14.60 16.71 -2.13
CA GLU A 18 16.04 16.98 -2.21
C GLU A 18 16.87 15.91 -1.49
N LEU A 19 16.41 15.41 -0.35
CA LEU A 19 17.07 14.32 0.38
C LEU A 19 17.09 13.00 -0.41
N LEU A 20 16.11 12.77 -1.28
CA LEU A 20 15.97 11.54 -2.07
C LEU A 20 16.66 11.65 -3.44
N VAL A 21 16.95 12.87 -3.93
CA VAL A 21 17.63 13.07 -5.23
C VAL A 21 18.92 12.25 -5.37
N PRO A 22 19.82 12.12 -4.37
CA PRO A 22 21.04 11.33 -4.54
C PRO A 22 20.82 9.86 -4.90
N GLU A 23 19.70 9.27 -4.47
CA GLU A 23 19.35 7.88 -4.72
C GLU A 23 18.59 7.70 -6.04
N TYR A 24 17.74 8.67 -6.40
CA TYR A 24 16.81 8.55 -7.53
C TYR A 24 17.15 9.47 -8.72
N GLY A 25 18.25 10.22 -8.64
CA GLY A 25 18.82 11.06 -9.70
C GLY A 25 18.21 12.47 -9.80
N ASP A 26 16.89 12.58 -9.92
CA ASP A 26 16.20 13.87 -10.04
C ASP A 26 14.83 13.87 -9.35
N GLN A 27 14.27 15.06 -9.09
CA GLN A 27 12.98 15.21 -8.40
C GLN A 27 11.82 14.55 -9.16
N SER A 28 11.81 14.61 -10.50
CA SER A 28 10.77 13.96 -11.31
C SER A 28 10.87 12.43 -11.21
N SER A 29 12.07 11.89 -11.11
CA SER A 29 12.33 10.46 -10.92
C SER A 29 11.87 10.00 -9.53
N VAL A 30 12.15 10.77 -8.47
CA VAL A 30 11.59 10.52 -7.12
C VAL A 30 10.06 10.49 -7.16
N ILE A 31 9.43 11.52 -7.76
CA ILE A 31 7.97 11.62 -7.84
C ILE A 31 7.38 10.45 -8.63
N ARG A 32 7.94 10.13 -9.80
CA ARG A 32 7.47 8.98 -10.61
C ARG A 32 7.58 7.67 -9.84
N HIS A 33 8.66 7.48 -9.09
CA HIS A 33 8.81 6.29 -8.28
C HIS A 33 7.77 6.23 -7.15
N GLY A 34 7.56 7.34 -6.43
CA GLY A 34 6.54 7.44 -5.40
C GLY A 34 5.13 7.12 -5.95
N ILE A 35 4.78 7.67 -7.11
CA ILE A 35 3.50 7.40 -7.77
C ILE A 35 3.34 5.90 -8.12
N ARG A 36 4.38 5.28 -8.70
CA ARG A 36 4.32 3.84 -9.02
C ARG A 36 4.10 2.99 -7.78
N ARG A 37 4.86 3.28 -6.72
CA ARG A 37 4.74 2.56 -5.44
C ARG A 37 3.34 2.71 -4.84
N LEU A 38 2.80 3.93 -4.80
CA LEU A 38 1.44 4.16 -4.28
C LEU A 38 0.37 3.44 -5.11
N ALA A 39 0.55 3.38 -6.44
CA ALA A 39 -0.36 2.66 -7.32
C ALA A 39 -0.31 1.14 -7.07
N GLU A 40 0.89 0.57 -6.89
CA GLU A 40 1.08 -0.84 -6.55
C GLU A 40 0.50 -1.18 -5.18
N GLU A 41 0.75 -0.36 -4.16
CA GLU A 41 0.18 -0.53 -2.82
C GLU A 41 -1.37 -0.48 -2.86
N GLN A 42 -1.94 0.45 -3.64
CA GLN A 42 -3.38 0.54 -3.81
C GLN A 42 -3.96 -0.69 -4.53
N ARG A 43 -3.27 -1.18 -5.57
CA ARG A 43 -3.65 -2.39 -6.29
C ARG A 43 -3.65 -3.62 -5.37
N GLN A 44 -2.57 -3.81 -4.60
CA GLN A 44 -2.47 -4.91 -3.64
C GLN A 44 -3.60 -4.86 -2.59
N ARG A 45 -3.92 -3.67 -2.08
CA ARG A 45 -5.06 -3.50 -1.16
C ARG A 45 -6.40 -3.87 -1.81
N GLN A 46 -6.59 -3.55 -3.09
CA GLN A 46 -7.81 -3.91 -3.82
C GLN A 46 -7.90 -5.42 -4.07
N GLU A 47 -6.79 -6.04 -4.48
CA GLU A 47 -6.70 -7.48 -4.70
C GLU A 47 -6.97 -8.26 -3.39
N LEU A 48 -6.35 -7.85 -2.27
CA LEU A 48 -6.60 -8.45 -0.96
C LEU A 48 -8.06 -8.29 -0.54
N ARG A 49 -8.65 -7.11 -0.72
CA ARG A 49 -10.07 -6.89 -0.42
C ARG A 49 -10.98 -7.74 -1.31
N SER A 50 -10.60 -7.99 -2.56
CA SER A 50 -11.36 -8.89 -3.43
C SER A 50 -11.27 -10.31 -2.91
N LEU A 51 -10.06 -10.79 -2.65
CA LEU A 51 -9.83 -12.13 -2.12
C LEU A 51 -10.61 -12.38 -0.83
N LEU A 52 -10.62 -11.42 0.10
CA LEU A 52 -11.37 -11.54 1.35
C LEU A 52 -12.89 -11.61 1.12
N ARG A 53 -13.43 -10.81 0.18
CA ARG A 53 -14.85 -10.87 -0.16
C ARG A 53 -15.22 -12.18 -0.83
N ASP A 54 -14.39 -12.66 -1.74
CA ASP A 54 -14.64 -13.92 -2.46
C ASP A 54 -14.61 -15.08 -1.46
N TRP A 55 -13.64 -15.07 -0.54
CA TRP A 55 -13.55 -16.07 0.52
C TRP A 55 -14.74 -16.02 1.51
N GLU A 56 -15.16 -14.83 1.93
CA GLU A 56 -16.34 -14.64 2.79
C GLU A 56 -17.63 -15.08 2.11
N ALA A 57 -17.75 -14.88 0.79
CA ALA A 57 -18.91 -15.35 0.03
C ALA A 57 -18.96 -16.88 -0.06
N GLU A 58 -17.81 -17.55 -0.16
CA GLU A 58 -17.71 -19.00 -0.25
C GLU A 58 -17.86 -19.70 1.11
N SER A 59 -17.23 -19.16 2.14
CA SER A 59 -17.09 -19.81 3.46
C SER A 59 -17.90 -19.17 4.58
N GLY A 60 -18.53 -18.02 4.31
CA GLY A 60 -19.15 -17.17 5.33
C GLY A 60 -18.15 -16.23 6.02
N PRO A 61 -18.64 -15.28 6.83
CA PRO A 61 -17.79 -14.37 7.60
C PRO A 61 -16.88 -15.14 8.55
N VAL A 62 -15.72 -14.56 8.84
CA VAL A 62 -14.81 -15.11 9.87
C VAL A 62 -15.49 -15.02 11.24
N ASP A 63 -15.63 -16.16 11.89
CA ASP A 63 -16.08 -16.25 13.27
C ASP A 63 -14.91 -15.98 14.23
N GLU A 64 -14.94 -14.82 14.90
CA GLU A 64 -13.90 -14.40 15.84
C GLU A 64 -13.74 -15.36 17.03
N ASP A 65 -14.83 -15.99 17.49
CA ASP A 65 -14.80 -16.96 18.59
C ASP A 65 -14.10 -18.24 18.16
N ALA A 66 -14.35 -18.71 16.93
CA ALA A 66 -13.67 -19.86 16.34
C ALA A 66 -12.16 -19.58 16.14
N VAL A 67 -11.80 -18.36 15.71
CA VAL A 67 -10.39 -17.93 15.59
C VAL A 67 -9.72 -17.90 16.96
N ALA A 68 -10.36 -17.35 17.99
CA ALA A 68 -9.83 -17.31 19.34
C ALA A 68 -9.66 -18.71 19.96
N GLU A 69 -10.56 -19.65 19.64
CA GLU A 69 -10.40 -21.06 20.01
C GLU A 69 -9.19 -21.70 19.30
N MET A 70 -9.03 -21.47 18.00
CA MET A 70 -7.88 -21.97 17.23
C MET A 70 -6.54 -21.41 17.76
N GLN A 71 -6.48 -20.12 18.08
CA GLN A 71 -5.30 -19.49 18.65
C GLN A 71 -4.93 -20.12 20.00
N ARG A 72 -5.91 -20.35 20.88
CA ARG A 72 -5.69 -21.04 22.16
C ARG A 72 -5.17 -22.46 21.97
N ARG A 73 -5.62 -23.17 20.94
CA ARG A 73 -5.28 -24.57 20.69
C ARG A 73 -3.90 -24.79 20.08
N TYR A 74 -3.44 -23.87 19.23
CA TYR A 74 -2.23 -24.09 18.43
C TYR A 74 -1.11 -23.07 18.65
N PHE A 75 -1.41 -21.87 19.16
CA PHE A 75 -0.46 -20.77 19.27
C PHE A 75 -0.17 -20.36 20.72
N ASN A 76 -0.88 -20.93 21.70
CA ASN A 76 -0.61 -20.76 23.11
C ASN A 76 0.10 -22.01 23.66
N ARG A 77 1.42 -22.10 23.44
CA ARG A 77 2.29 -23.09 24.09
C ARG A 77 3.41 -22.39 24.84
#